data_AF-A0A562NFY1-F1
#
_entry.id   AF-A0A562NFY1-F1
#
_cell.length_a   1.000
_cell.length_b   1.000
_cell.length_c   1.000
_cell.angle_alpha   90.00
_cell.angle_beta   90.00
_cell.angle_gamma   90.00
#
_symmetry.space_group_name_H-M   'P 1'
#
loop_
_entity.id
_entity.type
_entity.pdbx_description
1 polymer ?
#
loop_
_entity_poly.entity_id
_entity_poly.type
_entity_poly.pdbx_seq_one_letter_code
_entity_poly.pdbx_strand_id
1 'polypeptide(L)'
;MTRAIDVAKILHLNGGELIGKTRLQKSFYFLEKFGLGFGFDFQYHHYGPYSEELATAIQDAIALGLVKQEKRVGSQAQPYSAFKLMTDVKDEPNDAARSKVLKMLAGHDAITLELAATADFLEVAGYDDPWAETVVRKASKASAERILKAKALLSDLAA
;
A
#
# COMPACT_ATOMS: atom_id res chain seq x y z
N MET A 1 13.74 17.05 6.31
CA MET A 1 14.01 15.61 6.50
C MET A 1 13.58 14.90 5.24
N THR A 2 14.38 13.97 4.72
CA THR A 2 14.12 13.30 3.43
C THR A 2 12.95 12.32 3.56
N ARG A 3 11.95 12.40 2.65
CA ARG A 3 10.80 11.48 2.56
C ARG A 3 11.20 9.99 2.47
N ALA A 4 12.45 9.72 2.07
CA ALA A 4 13.06 8.39 2.05
C ALA A 4 13.01 7.67 3.41
N ILE A 5 13.14 8.40 4.53
CA ILE A 5 13.10 7.78 5.87
C ILE A 5 11.71 7.22 6.18
N ASP A 6 10.64 7.83 5.66
CA ASP A 6 9.27 7.40 5.89
C ASP A 6 9.00 6.01 5.30
N VAL A 7 9.63 5.71 4.14
CA VAL A 7 9.62 4.36 3.54
C VAL A 7 10.29 3.34 4.46
N ALA A 8 11.45 3.69 5.03
CA ALA A 8 12.15 2.81 5.95
C ALA A 8 11.35 2.55 7.24
N LYS A 9 10.68 3.58 7.79
CA LYS A 9 9.80 3.48 8.96
C LYS A 9 8.64 2.50 8.71
N ILE A 10 7.98 2.60 7.56
CA ILE A 10 6.90 1.66 7.21
C ILE A 10 7.42 0.24 7.05
N LEU A 11 8.59 0.04 6.44
CA LEU A 11 9.19 -1.29 6.37
C LEU A 11 9.53 -1.83 7.76
N HIS A 12 10.11 -1.01 8.65
CA HIS A 12 10.37 -1.38 10.04
C HIS A 12 9.11 -1.86 10.76
N LEU A 13 8.04 -1.06 10.73
CA LEU A 13 6.75 -1.40 11.36
C LEU A 13 6.07 -2.60 10.70
N ASN A 14 6.38 -2.90 9.43
CA ASN A 14 5.91 -4.08 8.70
C ASN A 14 6.84 -5.30 8.85
N GLY A 15 7.70 -5.35 9.86
CA GLY A 15 8.59 -6.49 10.13
C GLY A 15 9.83 -6.58 9.23
N GLY A 16 10.23 -5.46 8.63
CA GLY A 16 11.47 -5.30 7.87
C GLY A 16 11.37 -5.62 6.37
N GLU A 17 10.24 -6.14 5.89
CA GLU A 17 10.06 -6.45 4.47
C GLU A 17 8.62 -6.19 4.00
N LEU A 18 8.48 -5.72 2.75
CA LEU A 18 7.21 -5.64 2.06
C LEU A 18 7.34 -6.10 0.61
N ILE A 19 6.42 -6.96 0.18
CA ILE A 19 6.42 -7.55 -1.16
C ILE A 19 5.43 -6.85 -2.07
N GLY A 20 5.93 -6.27 -3.16
CA GLY A 20 5.16 -5.70 -4.27
C GLY A 20 4.99 -4.19 -4.19
N LYS A 21 5.20 -3.50 -5.33
CA LYS A 21 5.02 -2.04 -5.46
C LYS A 21 3.58 -1.61 -5.14
N THR A 22 2.59 -2.36 -5.65
CA THR A 22 1.17 -2.10 -5.39
C THR A 22 0.87 -2.15 -3.90
N ARG A 23 1.34 -3.18 -3.20
CA ARG A 23 1.16 -3.29 -1.75
C ARG A 23 1.78 -2.08 -1.03
N LEU A 24 2.99 -1.68 -1.41
CA LEU A 24 3.66 -0.54 -0.78
C LEU A 24 2.86 0.75 -0.96
N GLN A 25 2.44 1.05 -2.19
CA GLN A 25 1.58 2.20 -2.50
C GLN A 25 0.26 2.17 -1.73
N LYS A 26 -0.41 1.00 -1.65
CA LYS A 26 -1.70 0.89 -0.95
C LYS A 26 -1.56 0.93 0.57
N SER A 27 -0.44 0.45 1.13
CA SER A 27 -0.15 0.60 2.55
C SER A 27 -0.05 2.06 2.96
N PHE A 28 0.72 2.86 2.22
CA PHE A 28 0.79 4.31 2.47
C PHE A 28 -0.56 4.99 2.28
N TYR A 29 -1.29 4.67 1.20
CA TYR A 29 -2.63 5.23 0.96
C TYR A 29 -3.58 5.04 2.16
N PHE A 30 -3.69 3.82 2.67
CA PHE A 30 -4.58 3.57 3.81
C PHE A 30 -4.09 4.24 5.09
N LEU A 31 -2.78 4.35 5.31
CA LEU A 31 -2.27 5.12 6.44
C LEU A 31 -2.63 6.60 6.33
N GLU A 32 -2.50 7.22 5.15
CA GLU A 32 -2.96 8.60 4.92
C GLU A 32 -4.47 8.74 5.17
N LYS A 33 -5.28 7.81 4.64
CA LYS A 33 -6.75 7.79 4.84
C LYS A 33 -7.13 7.87 6.33
N PHE A 34 -6.41 7.15 7.19
CA PHE A 34 -6.71 7.11 8.62
C PHE A 34 -5.98 8.18 9.44
N GLY A 35 -5.34 9.17 8.80
CA GLY A 35 -4.58 10.22 9.48
C GLY A 35 -3.31 9.71 10.16
N LEU A 36 -2.85 8.51 9.78
CA LEU A 36 -1.63 7.85 10.28
C LEU A 36 -0.50 7.93 9.26
N GLY A 37 -0.64 8.71 8.19
CA GLY A 37 0.35 8.81 7.15
C GLY A 37 1.53 9.71 7.51
N PHE A 38 2.27 10.11 6.47
CA PHE A 38 3.35 11.09 6.54
C PHE A 38 3.05 12.32 5.67
N GLY A 39 1.83 12.44 5.13
CA GLY A 39 1.42 13.52 4.25
C GLY A 39 1.92 13.34 2.82
N PHE A 40 1.82 12.11 2.30
CA PHE A 40 1.98 11.83 0.88
C PHE A 40 0.68 12.12 0.13
N ASP A 41 0.77 12.86 -0.97
CA ASP A 41 -0.39 13.12 -1.80
C ASP A 41 -0.69 11.95 -2.73
N PHE A 42 -1.96 11.53 -2.75
CA PHE A 42 -2.47 10.49 -3.63
C PHE A 42 -3.41 11.07 -4.67
N GLN A 43 -3.13 10.76 -5.93
CA GLN A 43 -3.90 11.23 -7.07
C GLN A 43 -4.47 10.05 -7.85
N TYR A 44 -5.45 10.35 -8.69
CA TYR A 44 -6.07 9.36 -9.54
C TYR A 44 -5.12 8.89 -10.65
N HIS A 45 -4.75 7.61 -10.63
CA HIS A 45 -3.87 7.01 -11.62
C HIS A 45 -4.27 5.55 -11.89
N HIS A 46 -4.48 5.19 -13.16
CA HIS A 46 -4.97 3.87 -13.57
C HIS A 46 -6.13 3.36 -12.70
N TYR A 47 -7.14 4.23 -12.54
CA TYR A 47 -8.38 3.96 -11.84
C TYR A 47 -8.29 3.85 -10.32
N GLY A 48 -7.17 4.21 -9.67
CA GLY A 48 -7.09 4.22 -8.21
C GLY A 48 -6.02 5.17 -7.68
N PRO A 49 -5.81 5.20 -6.35
CA PRO A 49 -4.89 6.15 -5.74
C PRO A 49 -3.44 5.77 -6.01
N TYR A 50 -2.62 6.72 -6.41
CA TYR A 50 -1.17 6.55 -6.56
C TYR A 50 -0.44 7.82 -6.13
N SER A 51 0.71 7.67 -5.48
CA SER A 51 1.57 8.78 -5.11
C SER A 51 2.89 8.68 -5.88
N GLU A 52 3.12 9.63 -6.80
CA GLU A 52 4.40 9.82 -7.49
C GLU A 52 5.49 10.26 -6.48
N GLU A 53 5.12 11.09 -5.51
CA GLU A 53 6.03 11.50 -4.42
C GLU A 53 6.53 10.29 -3.64
N LEU A 54 5.65 9.34 -3.29
CA LEU A 54 6.05 8.09 -2.65
C LEU A 54 6.94 7.24 -3.57
N ALA A 55 6.65 7.20 -4.87
CA ALA A 55 7.47 6.47 -5.84
C ALA A 55 8.91 7.00 -5.87
N THR A 56 9.08 8.33 -5.88
CA THR A 56 10.38 8.99 -5.75
C THR A 56 11.02 8.71 -4.39
N ALA A 57 10.28 8.82 -3.29
CA ALA A 57 10.80 8.53 -1.95
C ALA A 57 11.32 7.09 -1.81
N ILE A 58 10.67 6.13 -2.47
CA ILE A 58 11.16 4.74 -2.54
C ILE A 58 12.49 4.66 -3.29
N GLN A 59 12.63 5.36 -4.43
CA GLN A 59 13.91 5.39 -5.16
C GLN A 59 15.02 6.05 -4.35
N ASP A 60 14.72 7.15 -3.66
CA ASP A 60 15.67 7.83 -2.78
C ASP A 60 16.10 6.93 -1.60
N ALA A 61 15.15 6.21 -0.99
CA ALA A 61 15.45 5.26 0.09
C ALA A 61 16.36 4.12 -0.39
N ILE A 62 16.23 3.71 -1.65
CA ILE A 62 17.13 2.73 -2.28
C ILE A 62 18.51 3.34 -2.53
N ALA A 63 18.56 4.53 -3.13
CA ALA A 63 19.82 5.22 -3.43
C ALA A 63 20.64 5.54 -2.17
N LEU A 64 19.96 5.87 -1.07
CA LEU A 64 20.57 6.15 0.23
C LEU A 64 20.93 4.89 1.03
N GLY A 65 20.62 3.68 0.53
CA GLY A 65 20.92 2.43 1.22
C GLY A 65 20.06 2.15 2.46
N LEU A 66 18.94 2.86 2.63
CA LEU A 66 17.97 2.58 3.70
C LEU A 66 17.15 1.34 3.38
N VAL A 67 16.84 1.15 2.10
CA VAL A 67 16.00 0.08 1.58
C VAL A 67 16.71 -0.62 0.44
N LYS A 68 16.59 -1.94 0.35
CA LYS A 68 17.04 -2.72 -0.81
C LYS A 68 15.83 -3.24 -1.57
N GLN A 69 15.79 -2.95 -2.87
CA GLN A 69 14.83 -3.56 -3.79
C GLN A 69 15.44 -4.80 -4.43
N GLU A 70 14.81 -5.96 -4.23
CA GLU A 70 15.19 -7.22 -4.87
C GLU A 70 14.11 -7.64 -5.87
N LYS A 71 14.48 -7.87 -7.12
CA LYS A 71 13.60 -8.54 -8.09
C LYS A 71 13.65 -10.04 -7.81
N ARG A 72 12.49 -10.65 -7.53
CA ARG A 72 12.32 -12.08 -7.31
C ARG A 72 11.33 -12.64 -8.32
N VAL A 73 11.32 -13.96 -8.48
CA VAL A 73 10.41 -14.67 -9.38
C VAL A 73 9.44 -15.48 -8.53
N GLY A 74 8.14 -15.30 -8.77
CA GLY A 74 7.10 -16.07 -8.10
C GLY A 74 6.98 -17.49 -8.65
N SER A 75 6.16 -18.31 -8.00
CA SER A 75 5.91 -19.70 -8.41
C SER A 75 5.39 -19.84 -9.85
N GLN A 76 4.75 -18.81 -10.39
CA GLN A 76 4.24 -18.75 -11.76
C GLN A 76 5.19 -18.04 -12.75
N ALA A 77 6.49 -18.01 -12.43
CA ALA A 77 7.53 -17.31 -13.22
C ALA A 77 7.32 -15.80 -13.37
N GLN A 78 6.39 -15.19 -12.62
CA GLN A 78 6.13 -13.76 -12.68
C GLN A 78 7.10 -12.99 -11.79
N PRO A 79 7.81 -11.98 -12.32
CA PRO A 79 8.72 -11.18 -11.52
C PRO A 79 7.95 -10.25 -10.56
N TYR A 80 8.46 -10.10 -9.35
CA TYR A 80 7.96 -9.14 -8.36
C TYR A 80 9.12 -8.45 -7.64
N SER A 81 8.84 -7.33 -6.98
CA SER A 81 9.83 -6.62 -6.16
C SER A 81 9.57 -6.88 -4.68
N ALA A 82 10.61 -7.23 -3.95
CA ALA A 82 10.63 -7.20 -2.49
C ALA A 82 11.44 -5.99 -2.03
N PHE A 83 10.90 -5.24 -1.07
CA PHE A 83 11.56 -4.10 -0.45
C PHE A 83 11.96 -4.50 0.97
N LYS A 84 13.26 -4.51 1.24
CA LYS A 84 13.84 -4.89 2.53
C LYS A 84 14.46 -3.69 3.21
N LEU A 85 14.21 -3.54 4.50
CA LEU A 85 14.93 -2.60 5.33
C LEU A 85 16.40 -3.05 5.44
N MET A 86 17.33 -2.12 5.22
CA MET A 86 18.77 -2.39 5.28
C MET A 86 19.45 -1.74 6.48
N THR A 87 18.88 -0.64 6.96
CA THR A 87 19.41 0.12 8.08
C THR A 87 18.36 0.18 9.17
N ASP A 88 18.78 -0.04 10.41
CA ASP A 88 17.88 0.09 11.55
C ASP A 88 17.42 1.54 11.69
N VAL A 89 16.11 1.74 11.77
CA VAL A 89 15.52 3.07 11.93
C VAL A 89 15.55 3.39 13.41
N LYS A 90 16.76 3.75 13.89
CA LYS A 90 16.95 4.22 15.26
C LYS A 90 16.02 5.41 15.48
N ASP A 91 15.31 5.39 16.60
CA ASP A 91 14.38 6.42 17.04
C ASP A 91 12.96 6.40 16.44
N GLU A 92 12.56 5.37 15.68
CA GLU A 92 11.12 5.21 15.39
C GLU A 92 10.43 4.54 16.60
N PRO A 93 9.57 5.26 17.34
CA PRO A 93 8.82 4.65 18.42
C PRO A 93 7.90 3.57 17.86
N ASN A 94 7.68 2.51 18.64
CA ASN A 94 6.72 1.48 18.26
C ASN A 94 5.33 2.12 18.15
N ASP A 95 4.90 2.35 16.91
CA ASP A 95 3.60 2.96 16.61
C ASP A 95 2.55 1.86 16.51
N ALA A 96 1.83 1.65 17.61
CA ALA A 96 0.81 0.62 17.70
C ALA A 96 -0.34 0.83 16.69
N ALA A 97 -0.68 2.08 16.37
CA ALA A 97 -1.79 2.39 15.46
C ALA A 97 -1.40 2.05 14.01
N ARG A 98 -0.24 2.53 13.54
CA ARG A 98 0.30 2.18 12.22
C ARG A 98 0.53 0.67 12.11
N SER A 99 1.11 0.05 13.14
CA SER A 99 1.37 -1.39 13.17
C SER A 99 0.07 -2.21 13.09
N LYS A 100 -1.01 -1.79 13.77
CA LYS A 100 -2.33 -2.43 13.67
C LYS A 100 -2.83 -2.42 12.23
N VAL A 101 -2.79 -1.27 11.56
CA VAL A 101 -3.21 -1.13 10.15
C VAL A 101 -2.34 -1.98 9.23
N LEU A 102 -1.01 -1.88 9.33
CA LEU A 102 -0.09 -2.66 8.51
C LEU A 102 -0.29 -4.17 8.68
N LYS A 103 -0.54 -4.64 9.91
CA LYS A 103 -0.84 -6.05 10.19
C LYS A 103 -2.14 -6.51 9.54
N MET A 104 -3.20 -5.69 9.54
CA MET A 104 -4.45 -6.00 8.84
C MET A 104 -4.23 -6.09 7.32
N LEU A 105 -3.50 -5.15 6.74
CA LEU A 105 -3.16 -5.15 5.31
C LEU A 105 -2.28 -6.34 4.91
N ALA A 106 -1.34 -6.75 5.77
CA ALA A 106 -0.45 -7.88 5.53
C ALA A 106 -1.21 -9.23 5.42
N GLY A 107 -2.40 -9.34 6.02
CA GLY A 107 -3.28 -10.51 5.90
C GLY A 107 -3.90 -10.68 4.51
N HIS A 108 -3.72 -9.73 3.60
CA HIS A 108 -4.38 -9.68 2.30
C HIS A 108 -3.38 -9.62 1.14
N ASP A 109 -3.78 -10.17 0.00
CA ASP A 109 -2.98 -10.10 -1.24
C ASP A 109 -3.06 -8.71 -1.90
N ALA A 110 -2.08 -8.38 -2.74
CA ALA A 110 -1.97 -7.06 -3.34
C ALA A 110 -3.15 -6.67 -4.25
N ILE A 111 -3.87 -7.65 -4.84
CA ILE A 111 -5.05 -7.37 -5.66
C ILE A 111 -6.21 -6.94 -4.75
N THR A 112 -6.40 -7.65 -3.63
CA THR A 112 -7.41 -7.27 -2.64
C THR A 112 -7.17 -5.85 -2.12
N LEU A 113 -5.93 -5.49 -1.80
CA LEU A 113 -5.56 -4.13 -1.41
C LEU A 113 -5.83 -3.10 -2.54
N GLU A 114 -5.52 -3.46 -3.78
CA GLU A 114 -5.75 -2.58 -4.94
C GLU A 114 -7.23 -2.31 -5.17
N LEU A 115 -8.08 -3.32 -5.07
CA LEU A 115 -9.52 -3.19 -5.24
C LEU A 115 -10.14 -2.36 -4.11
N ALA A 116 -9.76 -2.63 -2.85
CA ALA A 116 -10.23 -1.88 -1.70
C ALA A 116 -9.86 -0.39 -1.81
N ALA A 117 -8.59 -0.10 -2.12
CA ALA A 117 -8.13 1.29 -2.27
C ALA A 117 -8.76 1.99 -3.49
N THR A 118 -9.11 1.25 -4.54
CA THR A 118 -9.80 1.81 -5.71
C THR A 118 -11.22 2.23 -5.34
N ALA A 119 -12.01 1.32 -4.74
CA ALA A 119 -13.37 1.62 -4.34
C ALA A 119 -13.43 2.78 -3.34
N ASP A 120 -12.55 2.74 -2.34
CA ASP A 120 -12.42 3.80 -1.34
C ASP A 120 -12.11 5.18 -1.95
N PHE A 121 -11.15 5.24 -2.87
CA PHE A 121 -10.78 6.50 -3.51
C PHE A 121 -11.91 7.06 -4.39
N LEU A 122 -12.70 6.18 -5.02
CA LEU A 122 -13.85 6.59 -5.83
C LEU A 122 -15.00 7.10 -4.97
N GLU A 123 -15.19 6.52 -3.78
CA GLU A 123 -16.14 7.05 -2.80
C GLU A 123 -15.78 8.47 -2.37
N VAL A 124 -14.51 8.70 -2.00
CA VAL A 124 -14.00 10.04 -1.64
C VAL A 124 -14.11 11.02 -2.82
N ALA A 125 -13.94 10.55 -4.05
CA ALA A 125 -14.10 11.36 -5.26
C ALA A 125 -15.57 11.63 -5.65
N GLY A 126 -16.55 11.10 -4.90
CA GLY A 126 -17.98 11.40 -5.08
C GLY A 126 -18.69 10.57 -6.15
N TYR A 127 -18.20 9.37 -6.46
CA TYR A 127 -18.91 8.45 -7.36
C TYR A 127 -20.11 7.79 -6.67
N ASP A 128 -21.24 7.67 -7.38
CA ASP A 128 -22.49 7.13 -6.83
C ASP A 128 -22.41 5.67 -6.38
N ASP A 129 -21.78 4.80 -7.20
CA ASP A 129 -21.49 3.40 -6.85
C ASP A 129 -20.01 3.09 -7.06
N PRO A 130 -19.16 3.34 -6.04
CA PRO A 130 -17.73 3.11 -6.13
C PRO A 130 -17.36 1.66 -6.40
N TRP A 131 -18.18 0.70 -5.98
CA TRP A 131 -17.91 -0.72 -6.17
C TRP A 131 -18.26 -1.19 -7.58
N ALA A 132 -19.39 -0.76 -8.15
CA ALA A 132 -19.70 -1.02 -9.55
C ALA A 132 -18.61 -0.44 -10.47
N GLU A 133 -18.19 0.80 -10.21
CA GLU A 133 -17.08 1.42 -10.94
C GLU A 133 -15.77 0.63 -10.80
N THR A 134 -15.46 0.16 -9.59
CA THR A 134 -14.27 -0.67 -9.35
C THR A 134 -14.30 -1.98 -10.14
N VAL A 135 -15.46 -2.65 -10.20
CA VAL A 135 -15.62 -3.90 -10.98
C VAL A 135 -15.37 -3.65 -12.47
N VAL A 136 -15.93 -2.57 -13.03
CA VAL A 136 -15.74 -2.22 -14.44
C VAL A 136 -14.28 -1.86 -14.72
N ARG A 137 -13.68 -0.98 -13.90
CA ARG A 137 -12.32 -0.45 -14.10
C ARG A 137 -11.22 -1.48 -13.84
N LYS A 138 -11.50 -2.49 -13.02
CA LYS A 138 -10.56 -3.56 -12.64
C LYS A 138 -11.08 -4.94 -13.05
N ALA A 139 -11.81 -5.04 -14.16
CA ALA A 139 -12.52 -6.26 -14.58
C ALA A 139 -11.66 -7.55 -14.57
N SER A 140 -10.40 -7.49 -14.99
CA SER A 140 -9.49 -8.65 -14.99
C SER A 140 -9.06 -9.12 -13.60
N LYS A 141 -9.28 -8.30 -12.57
CA LYS A 141 -8.88 -8.54 -11.18
C LYS A 141 -10.08 -8.72 -10.25
N ALA A 142 -11.21 -8.09 -10.56
CA ALA A 142 -12.41 -7.97 -9.75
C ALA A 142 -13.36 -9.18 -9.84
N SER A 143 -12.87 -10.38 -9.49
CA SER A 143 -13.77 -11.52 -9.28
C SER A 143 -14.70 -11.26 -8.09
N ALA A 144 -15.89 -11.86 -8.08
CA ALA A 144 -16.86 -11.70 -7.00
C ALA A 144 -16.25 -12.01 -5.62
N GLU A 145 -15.45 -13.09 -5.51
CA GLU A 145 -14.73 -13.45 -4.29
C GLU A 145 -13.75 -12.35 -3.84
N ARG A 146 -12.98 -11.79 -4.76
CA ARG A 146 -12.01 -10.73 -4.42
C ARG A 146 -12.69 -9.42 -4.04
N ILE A 147 -13.82 -9.11 -4.65
CA ILE A 147 -14.64 -7.95 -4.26
C ILE A 147 -15.19 -8.13 -2.84
N LEU A 148 -15.68 -9.32 -2.49
CA LEU A 148 -16.11 -9.60 -1.12
C LEU A 148 -14.96 -9.46 -0.11
N LYS A 149 -13.77 -9.98 -0.42
CA LYS A 149 -12.57 -9.80 0.41
C LYS A 149 -12.17 -8.33 0.55
N ALA A 150 -12.22 -7.56 -0.53
CA ALA A 150 -11.90 -6.14 -0.52
C ALA A 150 -12.92 -5.32 0.31
N LYS A 151 -14.21 -5.66 0.22
CA LYS A 151 -15.27 -5.07 1.06
C LYS A 151 -15.06 -5.38 2.54
N ALA A 152 -14.79 -6.65 2.87
CA ALA A 152 -14.49 -7.07 4.23
C ALA A 152 -13.28 -6.30 4.79
N LEU A 153 -12.20 -6.19 4.01
CA LEU A 153 -11.03 -5.41 4.39
C LEU A 153 -11.37 -3.94 4.72
N LEU A 154 -12.15 -3.24 3.88
CA LEU A 154 -12.52 -1.85 4.17
C LEU A 154 -13.35 -1.73 5.45
N SER A 155 -14.26 -2.69 5.68
CA SER A 155 -15.05 -2.75 6.90
C SER A 155 -14.18 -2.96 8.14
N ASP A 156 -13.22 -3.88 8.07
CA ASP A 156 -12.30 -4.19 9.18
C ASP A 156 -11.36 -3.02 9.49
N LEU A 157 -10.92 -2.28 8.45
CA LEU A 157 -10.07 -1.11 8.61
C LEU A 157 -10.82 0.09 9.24
N ALA A 158 -12.14 0.14 9.11
CA ALA A 158 -12.98 1.21 9.66
C ALA A 158 -13.44 0.96 11.12
N ALA A 159 -13.12 -0.21 11.69
CA ALA A 159 -13.52 -0.65 13.03
C ALA A 159 -12.43 -0.41 14.11
#